data_AF-A0A0B5DL54-F1
#
_entry.id   AF-A0A0B5DL54-F1
#
_cell.length_a   1.000
_cell.length_b   1.000
_cell.length_c   1.000
_cell.angle_alpha   90.00
_cell.angle_beta   90.00
_cell.angle_gamma   90.00
#
_symmetry.space_group_name_H-M   'P 1'
#
loop_
_entity.id
_entity.type
_entity.pdbx_description
1 polymer ?
#
loop_
_entity_poly.entity_id
_entity_poly.type
_entity_poly.pdbx_seq_one_letter_code
_entity_poly.pdbx_strand_id
1 'polypeptide(L)'
;MELIQRNPDLSAYLAADDAIDHHHPVVREAAARLARQAADSYAYAQAAYEFVRDSLAHSADSGDPRVTWRASDVIELRTGICHAKAHALAALLRAEDIPTALCYQRLMHDDGDGHAVHGLVAVRFHGSWHRQDPRGNKPGVDARFSLDGERLAWVPDRKFNEVDYPVLYDEPHPAVLSALRAAPDRPALWKTLPTAL
;
A
#
# COMPACT_ATOMS: atom_id res chain seq x y z
N MET A 1 -1.65 11.06 15.37
CA MET A 1 -0.58 10.14 15.79
C MET A 1 0.74 10.67 15.24
N GLU A 2 1.84 10.57 15.97
CA GLU A 2 3.17 10.92 15.42
C GLU A 2 3.72 9.73 14.63
N LEU A 3 4.09 9.96 13.37
CA LEU A 3 4.66 8.93 12.50
C LEU A 3 6.18 8.86 12.71
N ILE A 4 6.71 7.66 12.84
CA ILE A 4 8.09 7.38 13.19
C ILE A 4 8.81 6.82 11.97
N GLN A 5 9.73 7.59 11.41
CA GLN A 5 10.61 7.13 10.34
C GLN A 5 11.56 6.04 10.87
N ARG A 6 11.44 4.82 10.33
CA ARG A 6 12.36 3.72 10.64
C ARG A 6 13.79 4.03 10.20
N ASN A 7 13.91 4.57 8.98
CA ASN A 7 15.18 5.02 8.42
C ASN A 7 15.24 6.55 8.51
N PRO A 8 16.27 7.15 9.14
CA PRO A 8 16.37 8.61 9.21
C PRO A 8 16.66 9.25 7.85
N ASP A 9 17.23 8.51 6.88
CA ASP A 9 17.51 9.03 5.54
C ASP A 9 16.27 8.97 4.65
N LEU A 10 15.85 10.14 4.13
CA LEU A 10 14.74 10.23 3.19
C LEU A 10 15.00 9.50 1.87
N SER A 11 16.26 9.35 1.47
CA SER A 11 16.64 8.66 0.23
C SER A 11 16.26 7.17 0.28
N ALA A 12 16.19 6.56 1.47
CA ALA A 12 15.75 5.18 1.63
C ALA A 12 14.29 4.98 1.19
N TYR A 13 13.45 6.00 1.34
CA TYR A 13 12.04 5.99 0.91
C TYR A 13 11.86 6.27 -0.58
N LEU A 14 12.96 6.37 -1.32
CA LEU A 14 13.03 6.41 -2.78
C LEU A 14 13.67 5.16 -3.36
N ALA A 15 14.30 4.31 -2.52
CA ALA A 15 15.04 3.14 -2.97
C ALA A 15 14.12 2.08 -3.60
N ALA A 16 14.68 1.36 -4.57
CA ALA A 16 14.08 0.16 -5.14
C ALA A 16 14.49 -1.05 -4.31
N ASP A 17 13.60 -2.03 -4.25
CA ASP A 17 13.88 -3.36 -3.73
C ASP A 17 13.14 -4.41 -4.58
N ASP A 18 13.17 -5.69 -4.17
CA ASP A 18 12.52 -6.78 -4.89
C ASP A 18 11.00 -6.60 -5.07
N ALA A 19 10.33 -5.95 -4.13
CA ALA A 19 8.89 -5.75 -4.10
C ALA A 19 8.48 -4.36 -4.60
N ILE A 20 9.26 -3.34 -4.25
CA ILE A 20 9.12 -1.95 -4.73
C ILE A 20 10.05 -1.77 -5.93
N ASP A 21 9.85 -2.61 -6.94
CA ASP A 21 10.71 -2.79 -8.11
C ASP A 21 10.47 -1.71 -9.17
N HIS A 22 10.51 -0.44 -8.76
CA HIS A 22 10.06 0.68 -9.57
C HIS A 22 10.91 0.95 -10.81
N HIS A 23 12.09 0.34 -10.93
CA HIS A 23 12.90 0.33 -12.16
C HIS A 23 12.38 -0.66 -13.21
N HIS A 24 11.47 -1.58 -12.85
CA HIS A 24 10.90 -2.55 -13.78
C HIS A 24 10.13 -1.84 -14.91
N PRO A 25 10.25 -2.27 -16.18
CA PRO A 25 9.61 -1.60 -17.32
C PRO A 25 8.10 -1.38 -17.16
N VAL A 26 7.37 -2.36 -16.64
CA VAL A 26 5.92 -2.25 -16.37
C VAL A 26 5.61 -1.07 -15.43
N VAL A 27 6.39 -0.89 -14.38
CA VAL A 27 6.20 0.21 -13.43
C VAL A 27 6.55 1.54 -14.09
N ARG A 28 7.70 1.60 -14.79
CA ARG A 28 8.16 2.82 -15.49
C ARG A 28 7.17 3.26 -16.57
N GLU A 29 6.59 2.34 -17.33
CA GLU A 29 5.59 2.63 -18.36
C GLU A 29 4.28 3.14 -17.75
N ALA A 30 3.83 2.54 -16.64
CA ALA A 30 2.65 3.01 -15.91
C ALA A 30 2.86 4.40 -15.32
N ALA A 31 4.01 4.64 -14.67
CA ALA A 31 4.41 5.94 -14.14
C ALA A 31 4.46 7.00 -15.24
N ALA A 32 5.16 6.73 -16.34
CA ALA A 32 5.24 7.66 -17.48
C ALA A 32 3.87 7.97 -18.09
N ARG A 33 2.94 7.02 -18.13
CA ARG A 33 1.57 7.25 -18.60
C ARG A 33 0.81 8.21 -17.69
N LEU A 34 0.92 8.03 -16.38
CA LEU A 34 0.27 8.90 -15.39
C LEU A 34 0.91 10.30 -15.39
N ALA A 35 2.24 10.38 -15.48
CA ALA A 35 2.99 11.63 -15.51
C ALA A 35 2.61 12.54 -16.69
N ARG A 36 2.31 11.97 -17.86
CA ARG A 36 1.87 12.75 -19.04
C ARG A 36 0.57 13.54 -18.82
N GLN A 37 -0.23 13.18 -17.83
CA GLN A 37 -1.53 13.81 -17.54
C GLN A 37 -1.48 14.68 -16.27
N ALA A 38 -0.37 14.63 -15.52
CA ALA A 38 -0.22 15.34 -14.27
C ALA A 38 0.38 16.73 -14.51
N ALA A 39 -0.21 17.75 -13.89
CA ALA A 39 0.31 19.12 -13.95
C ALA A 39 1.52 19.33 -13.01
N ASP A 40 1.57 18.59 -11.91
CA ASP A 40 2.60 18.67 -10.88
C ASP A 40 2.70 17.33 -10.11
N SER A 41 3.59 17.27 -9.11
CA SER A 41 3.80 16.08 -8.28
C SER A 41 2.58 15.70 -7.44
N TYR A 42 1.76 16.67 -7.01
CA TYR A 42 0.52 16.39 -6.29
C TYR A 42 -0.50 15.72 -7.21
N ALA A 43 -0.74 16.28 -8.39
CA ALA A 43 -1.64 15.73 -9.39
C ALA A 43 -1.18 14.34 -9.83
N TYR A 44 0.13 14.11 -9.95
CA TYR A 44 0.69 12.80 -10.21
C TYR A 44 0.39 11.82 -9.06
N ALA A 45 0.67 12.20 -7.82
CA ALA A 45 0.47 11.33 -6.67
C ALA A 45 -0.99 10.93 -6.50
N GLN A 46 -1.90 11.89 -6.69
CA GLN A 46 -3.33 11.63 -6.69
C GLN A 46 -3.73 10.68 -7.82
N ALA A 47 -3.26 10.91 -9.05
CA ALA A 47 -3.57 10.03 -10.18
C ALA A 47 -3.00 8.62 -10.01
N ALA A 48 -1.81 8.47 -9.43
CA ALA A 48 -1.21 7.18 -9.11
C ALA A 48 -2.01 6.45 -8.02
N TYR A 49 -2.42 7.17 -6.97
CA TYR A 49 -3.29 6.64 -5.93
C TYR A 49 -4.63 6.15 -6.51
N GLU A 50 -5.30 6.97 -7.31
CA GLU A 50 -6.59 6.63 -7.94
C GLU A 50 -6.45 5.46 -8.92
N PHE A 51 -5.37 5.43 -9.71
CA PHE A 51 -5.06 4.30 -10.59
C PHE A 51 -4.93 2.99 -9.79
N VAL A 52 -4.16 2.97 -8.71
CA VAL A 52 -4.01 1.77 -7.88
C VAL A 52 -5.34 1.42 -7.20
N ARG A 53 -6.05 2.41 -6.63
CA ARG A 53 -7.31 2.22 -5.92
C ARG A 53 -8.38 1.61 -6.84
N ASP A 54 -8.55 2.18 -8.02
CA ASP A 54 -9.73 1.96 -8.87
C ASP A 54 -9.47 1.05 -10.06
N SER A 55 -8.24 0.98 -10.58
CA SER A 55 -7.92 0.19 -11.78
C SER A 55 -7.26 -1.16 -11.48
N LEU A 56 -6.78 -1.38 -10.25
CA LEU A 56 -6.20 -2.64 -9.80
C LEU A 56 -7.17 -3.29 -8.80
N ALA A 57 -7.68 -4.48 -9.09
CA ALA A 57 -8.70 -5.09 -8.26
C ALA A 57 -8.14 -5.50 -6.89
N HIS A 58 -8.90 -5.27 -5.82
CA HIS A 58 -8.61 -5.88 -4.53
C HIS A 58 -8.95 -7.38 -4.60
N SER A 59 -7.96 -8.25 -4.50
CA SER A 59 -8.14 -9.69 -4.81
C SER A 59 -9.15 -10.39 -3.90
N ALA A 60 -9.32 -9.94 -2.66
CA ALA A 60 -10.34 -10.49 -1.78
C ALA A 60 -11.77 -10.12 -2.22
N ASP A 61 -11.95 -8.94 -2.82
CA ASP A 61 -13.27 -8.42 -3.20
C ASP A 61 -13.71 -8.98 -4.55
N SER A 62 -12.76 -9.12 -5.47
CA SER A 62 -12.99 -9.71 -6.79
C SER A 62 -13.04 -11.24 -6.76
N GLY A 63 -12.65 -11.86 -5.64
CA GLY A 63 -12.52 -13.31 -5.50
C GLY A 63 -11.31 -13.90 -6.23
N ASP A 64 -10.39 -13.09 -6.74
CA ASP A 64 -9.18 -13.54 -7.41
C ASP A 64 -8.29 -14.35 -6.45
N PRO A 65 -7.88 -15.60 -6.82
CA PRO A 65 -7.06 -16.43 -5.96
C PRO A 65 -5.57 -16.07 -6.01
N ARG A 66 -5.12 -15.30 -7.03
CA ARG A 66 -3.70 -15.02 -7.23
C ARG A 66 -3.14 -14.13 -6.13
N VAL A 67 -1.91 -14.43 -5.71
CA VAL A 67 -1.15 -13.62 -4.74
C VAL A 67 0.00 -12.94 -5.47
N THR A 68 -0.18 -11.65 -5.76
CA THR A 68 0.88 -10.77 -6.24
C THR A 68 1.63 -10.16 -5.06
N TRP A 69 2.90 -9.86 -5.25
CA TRP A 69 3.73 -9.28 -4.19
C TRP A 69 4.74 -8.25 -4.69
N ARG A 70 5.21 -8.35 -5.94
CA ARG A 70 5.95 -7.26 -6.60
C ARG A 70 5.01 -6.19 -7.13
N ALA A 71 5.43 -4.94 -7.11
CA ALA A 71 4.67 -3.85 -7.69
C ALA A 71 4.43 -4.06 -9.19
N SER A 72 5.44 -4.52 -9.93
CA SER A 72 5.29 -4.92 -11.33
C SER A 72 4.19 -5.95 -11.56
N ASP A 73 4.19 -7.06 -10.81
CA ASP A 73 3.17 -8.12 -10.89
C ASP A 73 1.75 -7.57 -10.62
N VAL A 74 1.61 -6.68 -9.62
CA VAL A 74 0.32 -6.07 -9.26
C VAL A 74 -0.22 -5.21 -10.39
N ILE A 75 0.65 -4.42 -11.03
CA ILE A 75 0.28 -3.54 -12.15
C ILE A 75 -0.03 -4.35 -13.42
N GLU A 76 0.79 -5.37 -13.71
CA GLU A 76 0.63 -6.23 -14.90
C GLU A 76 -0.62 -7.09 -14.81
N LEU A 77 -0.82 -7.78 -13.68
CA LEU A 77 -1.95 -8.70 -13.47
C LEU A 77 -3.23 -7.99 -13.01
N ARG A 78 -3.14 -6.69 -12.72
CA ARG A 78 -4.22 -5.82 -12.24
C ARG A 78 -4.99 -6.34 -11.03
N THR A 79 -4.26 -6.96 -10.11
CA THR A 79 -4.84 -7.58 -8.93
C THR A 79 -3.84 -7.57 -7.78
N GLY A 80 -4.33 -7.39 -6.56
CA GLY A 80 -3.51 -7.48 -5.36
C GLY A 80 -4.33 -7.34 -4.08
N ILE A 81 -3.82 -7.92 -2.99
CA ILE A 81 -4.33 -7.61 -1.66
C ILE A 81 -3.81 -6.25 -1.19
N CYS A 82 -4.35 -5.68 -0.10
CA CYS A 82 -3.95 -4.38 0.43
C CYS A 82 -2.42 -4.14 0.47
N HIS A 83 -1.65 -5.10 0.98
CA HIS A 83 -0.19 -5.06 1.00
C HIS A 83 0.43 -4.88 -0.39
N ALA A 84 0.03 -5.73 -1.35
CA ALA A 84 0.56 -5.70 -2.70
C ALA A 84 0.14 -4.41 -3.44
N LYS A 85 -1.07 -3.91 -3.18
CA LYS A 85 -1.52 -2.61 -3.68
C LYS A 85 -0.73 -1.45 -3.08
N ALA A 86 -0.36 -1.52 -1.79
CA ALA A 86 0.56 -0.57 -1.18
C ALA A 86 1.94 -0.62 -1.84
N HIS A 87 2.45 -1.82 -2.20
CA HIS A 87 3.69 -1.94 -2.96
C HIS A 87 3.60 -1.26 -4.34
N ALA A 88 2.51 -1.49 -5.07
CA ALA A 88 2.28 -0.85 -6.37
C ALA A 88 2.25 0.68 -6.29
N LEU A 89 1.53 1.23 -5.30
CA LEU A 89 1.48 2.68 -5.11
C LEU A 89 2.86 3.24 -4.73
N ALA A 90 3.56 2.60 -3.78
CA ALA A 90 4.89 3.02 -3.39
C ALA A 90 5.87 3.00 -4.58
N ALA A 91 5.82 1.97 -5.43
CA ALA A 91 6.68 1.89 -6.60
C ALA A 91 6.38 2.98 -7.63
N LEU A 92 5.11 3.28 -7.91
CA LEU A 92 4.73 4.37 -8.82
C LEU A 92 5.23 5.72 -8.29
N LEU A 93 5.02 6.01 -7.01
CA LEU A 93 5.42 7.27 -6.40
C LEU A 93 6.94 7.44 -6.35
N ARG A 94 7.68 6.39 -5.96
CA ARG A 94 9.15 6.41 -5.96
C ARG A 94 9.73 6.55 -7.37
N ALA A 95 9.05 6.03 -8.40
CA ALA A 95 9.49 6.17 -9.79
C ALA A 95 9.55 7.64 -10.25
N GLU A 96 8.73 8.52 -9.66
CA GLU A 96 8.67 9.97 -9.94
C GLU A 96 9.21 10.80 -8.75
N ASP A 97 10.15 10.25 -7.99
CA ASP A 97 10.90 10.95 -6.93
C ASP A 97 10.04 11.48 -5.77
N ILE A 98 8.93 10.79 -5.46
CA ILE A 98 8.08 11.11 -4.31
C ILE A 98 8.38 10.13 -3.17
N PRO A 99 9.03 10.57 -2.07
CA PRO A 99 9.36 9.69 -0.95
C PRO A 99 8.10 9.06 -0.39
N THR A 100 8.08 7.72 -0.36
CA THR A 100 6.90 6.96 0.05
C THR A 100 7.31 5.82 0.97
N ALA A 101 6.69 5.78 2.15
CA ALA A 101 6.87 4.72 3.12
C ALA A 101 5.71 3.71 3.07
N LEU A 102 5.98 2.48 3.47
CA LEU A 102 4.97 1.48 3.78
C LEU A 102 4.54 1.62 5.23
N CYS A 103 3.26 1.47 5.47
CA CYS A 103 2.60 1.62 6.77
C CYS A 103 1.70 0.42 7.01
N TYR A 104 1.40 0.15 8.29
CA TYR A 104 0.61 -1.00 8.66
C TYR A 104 -0.39 -0.67 9.77
N GLN A 105 -1.51 -1.39 9.74
CA GLN A 105 -2.51 -1.42 10.78
C GLN A 105 -2.75 -2.87 11.21
N ARG A 106 -3.13 -3.09 12.46
CA ARG A 106 -3.77 -4.34 12.89
C ARG A 106 -5.26 -4.10 13.00
N LEU A 107 -6.03 -4.82 12.20
CA LEU A 107 -7.49 -4.69 12.14
C LEU A 107 -8.13 -6.03 12.51
N MET A 108 -9.31 -5.98 13.12
CA MET A 108 -10.12 -7.17 13.37
C MET A 108 -10.67 -7.71 12.03
N HIS A 109 -10.82 -9.02 11.92
CA HIS A 109 -11.49 -9.60 10.74
C HIS A 109 -12.97 -9.18 10.68
N ASP A 110 -13.54 -9.14 9.48
CA ASP A 110 -14.95 -8.81 9.25
C ASP A 110 -15.92 -9.78 9.98
N ASP A 111 -15.49 -11.01 10.28
CA ASP A 111 -16.26 -12.01 11.05
C ASP A 111 -16.11 -11.89 12.58
N GLY A 112 -15.27 -10.97 13.05
CA GLY A 112 -15.01 -10.71 14.46
C GLY A 112 -14.06 -11.71 15.15
N ASP A 113 -13.51 -12.69 14.42
CA ASP A 113 -12.60 -13.69 14.99
C ASP A 113 -11.16 -13.48 14.49
N GLY A 114 -10.34 -12.89 15.35
CA GLY A 114 -8.92 -12.65 15.11
C GLY A 114 -8.61 -11.30 14.44
N HIS A 115 -7.36 -11.14 14.05
CA HIS A 115 -6.81 -9.91 13.47
C HIS A 115 -5.92 -10.22 12.28
N ALA A 116 -5.89 -9.30 11.34
CA ALA A 116 -4.91 -9.28 10.26
C ALA A 116 -4.17 -7.95 10.23
N VAL A 117 -2.92 -8.01 9.77
CA VAL A 117 -2.20 -6.81 9.35
C VAL A 117 -2.79 -6.32 8.02
N HIS A 118 -3.06 -5.02 7.96
CA HIS A 118 -3.47 -4.28 6.76
C HIS A 118 -2.32 -3.37 6.30
N GLY A 119 -2.10 -3.31 4.99
CA GLY A 119 -1.03 -2.51 4.38
C GLY A 119 -1.54 -1.24 3.73
N LEU A 120 -0.86 -0.14 3.98
CA LEU A 120 -1.09 1.19 3.40
C LEU A 120 0.25 1.89 3.13
N VAL A 121 0.23 3.13 2.64
CA VAL A 121 1.46 3.92 2.42
C VAL A 121 1.41 5.25 3.17
N ALA A 122 2.55 5.91 3.33
CA ALA A 122 2.63 7.33 3.65
C ALA A 122 3.47 8.06 2.60
N VAL A 123 2.91 9.13 2.03
CA VAL A 123 3.59 9.96 1.04
C VAL A 123 4.15 11.22 1.69
N ARG A 124 5.34 11.66 1.29
CA ARG A 124 5.94 12.87 1.84
C ARG A 124 5.65 14.08 0.96
N PHE A 125 4.85 15.02 1.47
CA PHE A 125 4.57 16.30 0.83
C PHE A 125 4.72 17.43 1.85
N HIS A 126 5.29 18.55 1.39
CA HIS A 126 5.46 19.77 2.20
C HIS A 126 6.16 19.51 3.56
N GLY A 127 7.17 18.63 3.56
CA GLY A 127 7.95 18.31 4.77
C GLY A 127 7.23 17.40 5.78
N SER A 128 6.05 16.88 5.46
CA SER A 128 5.25 16.02 6.33
C SER A 128 4.84 14.72 5.66
N TRP A 129 4.58 13.68 6.46
CA TRP A 129 4.11 12.38 5.99
C TRP A 129 2.59 12.30 6.06
N HIS A 130 1.97 11.80 4.99
CA HIS A 130 0.52 11.73 4.83
C HIS A 130 0.10 10.32 4.44
N ARG A 131 -0.66 9.63 5.29
CA ARG A 131 -1.05 8.24 5.03
C ARG A 131 -2.15 8.14 3.99
N GLN A 132 -1.98 7.20 3.06
CA GLN A 132 -2.89 6.92 1.97
C GLN A 132 -3.20 5.42 1.94
N ASP A 133 -4.47 5.07 1.74
CA ASP A 133 -4.91 3.68 1.67
C ASP A 133 -5.38 3.30 0.25
N PRO A 134 -4.50 2.71 -0.59
CA PRO A 134 -4.83 2.41 -1.97
C PRO A 134 -5.64 1.12 -2.14
N ARG A 135 -6.10 0.47 -1.05
CA ARG A 135 -6.72 -0.84 -1.08
C ARG A 135 -7.88 -0.95 -2.08
N GLY A 136 -8.71 0.08 -2.20
CA GLY A 136 -9.87 0.11 -3.08
C GLY A 136 -11.18 0.32 -2.33
N ASN A 137 -12.14 0.98 -2.97
CA ASN A 137 -13.46 1.23 -2.38
C ASN A 137 -14.41 0.06 -2.64
N LYS A 138 -15.19 -0.29 -1.61
CA LYS A 138 -16.34 -1.21 -1.65
C LYS A 138 -17.52 -0.53 -0.94
N PRO A 139 -18.77 -1.05 -1.00
CA PRO A 139 -19.86 -0.48 -0.22
C PRO A 139 -19.46 -0.30 1.26
N GLY A 140 -19.58 0.92 1.77
CA GLY A 140 -19.16 1.28 3.14
C GLY A 140 -17.71 1.78 3.28
N VAL A 141 -16.91 1.80 2.21
CA VAL A 141 -15.52 2.27 2.21
C VAL A 141 -15.37 3.47 1.26
N ASP A 142 -14.87 4.60 1.76
CA ASP A 142 -14.63 5.85 1.00
C ASP A 142 -13.21 6.38 1.26
N ALA A 143 -12.21 5.59 0.84
CA ALA A 143 -10.81 5.96 0.92
C ALA A 143 -10.45 6.96 -0.20
N ARG A 144 -9.74 8.03 0.14
CA ARG A 144 -9.39 9.12 -0.79
C ARG A 144 -7.95 9.57 -0.60
N PHE A 145 -7.33 10.05 -1.68
CA PHE A 145 -6.07 10.76 -1.56
C PHE A 145 -6.30 12.08 -0.82
N SER A 146 -5.52 12.37 0.21
CA SER A 146 -5.63 13.63 0.94
C SER A 146 -4.35 13.98 1.70
N LEU A 147 -4.01 15.26 1.72
CA LEU A 147 -2.91 15.81 2.53
C LEU A 147 -3.41 16.64 3.74
N ASP A 148 -4.72 16.94 3.80
CA ASP A 148 -5.33 17.74 4.87
C ASP A 148 -5.83 16.88 6.05
N GLY A 149 -5.70 15.56 5.91
CA GLY A 149 -6.11 14.59 6.90
C GLY A 149 -6.25 13.20 6.31
N GLU A 150 -6.31 12.19 7.18
CA GLU A 150 -6.40 10.81 6.75
C GLU A 150 -7.81 10.47 6.24
N ARG A 151 -7.86 9.83 5.06
CA ARG A 151 -9.07 9.31 4.43
C ARG A 151 -8.85 7.84 4.06
N LEU A 152 -8.56 7.03 5.09
CA LEU A 152 -8.24 5.60 4.97
C LEU A 152 -9.50 4.74 4.84
N ALA A 153 -9.33 3.47 4.44
CA ALA A 153 -10.47 2.56 4.34
C ALA A 153 -11.01 2.17 5.73
N TRP A 154 -10.13 2.12 6.74
CA TRP A 154 -10.48 1.80 8.12
C TRP A 154 -9.81 2.76 9.10
N VAL A 155 -10.50 3.03 10.21
CA VAL A 155 -9.97 3.76 11.36
C VAL A 155 -9.88 2.75 12.51
N PRO A 156 -8.68 2.40 12.99
CA PRO A 156 -8.50 1.42 14.06
C PRO A 156 -9.29 1.79 15.33
N ASP A 157 -10.13 0.89 15.83
CA ASP A 157 -10.84 0.99 17.10
C ASP A 157 -10.14 0.18 18.20
N ARG A 158 -9.60 0.92 19.17
CA ARG A 158 -8.89 0.35 20.33
C ARG A 158 -9.75 -0.58 21.17
N LYS A 159 -11.09 -0.46 21.13
CA LYS A 159 -12.00 -1.38 21.84
C LYS A 159 -11.88 -2.81 21.34
N PHE A 160 -11.54 -2.98 20.07
CA PHE A 160 -11.33 -4.28 19.42
C PHE A 160 -9.85 -4.68 19.38
N ASN A 161 -9.02 -4.02 20.20
CA ASN A 161 -7.57 -4.13 20.19
C ASN A 161 -6.95 -3.81 18.82
N GLU A 162 -7.59 -3.02 17.98
CA GLU A 162 -6.97 -2.60 16.72
C GLU A 162 -5.82 -1.63 16.99
N VAL A 163 -4.77 -1.71 16.16
CA VAL A 163 -3.54 -0.94 16.35
C VAL A 163 -3.23 -0.20 15.08
N ASP A 164 -2.94 1.08 15.24
CA ASP A 164 -2.43 1.92 14.20
C ASP A 164 -0.92 2.06 14.40
N TYR A 165 -0.11 1.34 13.62
CA TYR A 165 1.33 1.34 13.85
C TYR A 165 1.94 2.67 13.37
N PRO A 166 2.75 3.36 14.19
CA PRO A 166 3.30 4.66 13.82
C PRO A 166 4.49 4.56 12.86
N VAL A 167 5.07 3.37 12.69
CA VAL A 167 6.33 3.17 11.99
C VAL A 167 6.16 3.28 10.47
N LEU A 168 7.05 4.07 9.86
CA LEU A 168 7.18 4.25 8.42
C LEU A 168 8.35 3.40 7.90
N TYR A 169 8.03 2.36 7.13
CA TYR A 169 9.02 1.43 6.59
C TYR A 169 9.45 1.84 5.18
N ASP A 170 10.76 1.84 4.94
CA ASP A 170 11.40 2.04 3.64
C ASP A 170 11.30 0.78 2.75
N GLU A 171 11.30 -0.40 3.36
CA GLU A 171 11.10 -1.70 2.71
C GLU A 171 9.86 -2.42 3.28
N PRO A 172 9.23 -3.36 2.56
CA PRO A 172 8.13 -4.15 3.13
C PRO A 172 8.53 -4.86 4.42
N HIS A 173 7.60 -4.91 5.38
CA HIS A 173 7.85 -5.65 6.62
C HIS A 173 8.15 -7.13 6.29
N PRO A 174 9.25 -7.71 6.81
CA PRO A 174 9.72 -9.03 6.39
C PRO A 174 8.69 -10.14 6.62
N ALA A 175 7.93 -10.08 7.72
CA ALA A 175 6.86 -11.06 7.98
C ALA A 175 5.73 -10.99 6.93
N VAL A 176 5.35 -9.79 6.50
CA VAL A 176 4.32 -9.59 5.46
C VAL A 176 4.84 -10.09 4.12
N LEU A 177 6.04 -9.67 3.73
CA LEU A 177 6.62 -10.05 2.45
C LEU A 177 6.86 -11.56 2.35
N SER A 178 7.31 -12.20 3.43
CA SER A 178 7.47 -13.65 3.49
C SER A 178 6.14 -14.39 3.32
N ALA A 179 5.06 -13.93 3.95
CA ALA A 179 3.74 -14.53 3.80
C ALA A 179 3.22 -14.41 2.37
N LEU A 180 3.37 -13.23 1.74
CA LEU A 180 2.99 -13.01 0.34
C LEU A 180 3.77 -13.89 -0.63
N ARG A 181 5.10 -14.03 -0.45
CA ARG A 181 5.96 -14.86 -1.31
C ARG A 181 5.67 -16.35 -1.20
N ALA A 182 5.30 -16.82 0.00
CA ALA A 182 5.09 -18.24 0.27
C ALA A 182 3.68 -18.74 -0.06
N ALA A 183 2.69 -17.85 -0.12
CA ALA A 183 1.31 -18.24 -0.33
C ALA A 183 1.04 -18.62 -1.81
N PRO A 184 0.60 -19.86 -2.10
CA PRO A 184 0.25 -20.26 -3.46
C PRO A 184 -1.05 -19.62 -3.96
N ASP A 185 -1.94 -19.26 -3.03
CA ASP A 185 -3.21 -18.62 -3.30
C ASP A 185 -3.68 -17.78 -2.09
N ARG A 186 -4.70 -16.96 -2.32
CA ARG A 186 -5.28 -16.06 -1.32
C ARG A 186 -5.87 -16.81 -0.10
N PRO A 187 -6.61 -17.94 -0.25
CA PRO A 187 -7.04 -18.73 0.90
C PRO A 187 -5.90 -19.21 1.81
N ALA A 188 -4.75 -19.61 1.24
CA ALA A 188 -3.56 -19.94 2.01
C ALA A 188 -2.94 -18.71 2.67
N LEU A 189 -2.87 -17.58 1.95
CA LEU A 189 -2.36 -16.31 2.48
C LEU A 189 -3.10 -15.87 3.74
N TRP A 190 -4.43 -15.96 3.78
CA TRP A 190 -5.21 -15.55 4.96
C TRP A 190 -4.85 -16.31 6.24
N LYS A 191 -4.35 -17.54 6.11
CA LYS A 191 -3.95 -18.35 7.26
C LYS A 191 -2.54 -18.05 7.76
N THR A 192 -1.74 -17.36 6.94
CA THR A 192 -0.30 -17.14 7.18
C THR A 192 0.07 -15.66 7.32
N LEU A 193 -0.85 -14.74 7.01
CA LEU A 193 -0.64 -13.32 7.27
C LEU A 193 -0.38 -13.09 8.77
N PRO A 194 0.56 -12.19 9.10
CA PRO A 194 0.80 -11.84 10.49
C PRO A 194 -0.44 -11.18 11.09
N THR A 195 -0.72 -11.53 12.35
CA THR A 195 -1.83 -10.95 13.11
C THR A 195 -1.41 -9.69 13.86
N ALA A 196 -0.10 -9.42 14.00
CA ALA A 196 0.49 -8.23 14.61
C ALA A 196 1.94 -8.01 14.10
N LEU A 197 2.50 -6.82 14.36
CA LEU A 197 3.88 -6.41 14.04
C LEU A 197 4.61 -5.91 15.28
#